data_AF-A0A970U6H1-F1
#
_entry.id   AF-A0A970U6H1-F1
#
_cell.length_a   1.000
_cell.length_b   1.000
_cell.length_c   1.000
_cell.angle_alpha   90.00
_cell.angle_beta   90.00
_cell.angle_gamma   90.00
#
_symmetry.space_group_name_H-M   'P 1'
#
loop_
_entity.id
_entity.type
_entity.pdbx_description
1 polymer ?
#
loop_
_entity_poly.entity_id
_entity_poly.type
_entity_poly.pdbx_seq_one_letter_code
_entity_poly.pdbx_strand_id
1 'polypeptide(L)'
;MSSISSLPADIVAWLSSQEELSSIRFMTEFPPEKKAIPLKSAIVAVGIEEVSIEDSFSDDGNGVLVENEYCRLAEMKIKLAIHIPFSEGGAKCHDVFSNVIDCLTFASDLEIVESGCSNIMADRDTDALVLNAWMLVSSDFCPAVSSSMNFQSFMNKELLCGSHITDNNIHVTQDEKAVWNEPLLVGSYLGTGTATQSISLPFEPKAVIVFAQETAFVTPTYQGSSLYYTYAGVAGNRYGSLGIELTSNGFKLFQGTSYQLDNVIPNLNRSGFHYGFIAFR
;
A
#
# COMPACT_ATOMS: atom_id res chain seq x y z
N MET A 1 -3.26 15.39 -9.27
CA MET A 1 -4.09 16.61 -9.30
C MET A 1 -4.33 17.05 -7.87
N SER A 2 -4.28 18.36 -7.59
CA SER A 2 -4.43 18.89 -6.22
C SER A 2 -5.83 19.42 -5.89
N SER A 3 -6.74 19.59 -6.87
CA SER A 3 -8.12 20.06 -6.63
C SER A 3 -9.05 19.84 -7.84
N ILE A 4 -10.36 19.71 -7.62
CA ILE A 4 -11.37 19.60 -8.70
C ILE A 4 -11.32 20.77 -9.70
N SER A 5 -10.89 21.93 -9.22
CA SER A 5 -10.70 23.13 -10.04
C SER A 5 -9.55 23.05 -11.05
N SER A 6 -8.62 22.08 -10.92
CA SER A 6 -7.53 21.90 -11.90
C SER A 6 -7.93 21.01 -13.08
N LEU A 7 -9.00 20.21 -12.94
CA LEU A 7 -9.41 19.21 -13.94
C LEU A 7 -9.55 19.78 -15.36
N PRO A 8 -10.17 20.97 -15.60
CA PRO A 8 -10.24 21.54 -16.95
C PRO A 8 -8.87 21.86 -17.53
N ALA A 9 -7.93 22.33 -16.71
CA ALA A 9 -6.57 22.63 -17.15
C ALA A 9 -5.80 21.33 -17.47
N ASP A 10 -6.01 20.28 -16.69
CA ASP A 10 -5.39 18.97 -16.90
C ASP A 10 -5.93 18.31 -18.20
N ILE A 11 -7.24 18.41 -18.45
CA ILE A 11 -7.86 17.96 -19.72
C ILE A 11 -7.31 18.77 -20.90
N VAL A 12 -7.21 20.08 -20.78
CA VAL A 12 -6.64 20.95 -21.84
C VAL A 12 -5.19 20.58 -22.13
N ALA A 13 -4.38 20.36 -21.10
CA ALA A 13 -2.98 19.95 -21.26
C ALA A 13 -2.87 18.60 -21.98
N TRP A 14 -3.71 17.64 -21.60
CA TRP A 14 -3.73 16.31 -22.20
C TRP A 14 -4.26 16.31 -23.64
N LEU A 15 -5.33 17.03 -23.93
CA LEU A 15 -5.85 17.18 -25.30
C LEU A 15 -4.83 17.88 -26.22
N SER A 16 -4.11 18.87 -25.69
CA SER A 16 -3.07 19.59 -26.42
C SER A 16 -1.84 18.73 -26.75
N SER A 17 -1.65 17.61 -26.06
CA SER A 17 -0.56 16.67 -26.34
C SER A 17 -0.91 15.62 -27.39
N GLN A 18 -2.17 15.53 -27.84
CA GLN A 18 -2.60 14.54 -28.83
C GLN A 18 -2.25 15.00 -30.24
N GLU A 19 -1.46 14.19 -30.97
CA GLU A 19 -1.06 14.50 -32.34
C GLU A 19 -2.27 14.62 -33.29
N GLU A 20 -3.31 13.81 -33.07
CA GLU A 20 -4.54 13.80 -33.88
C GLU A 20 -5.35 15.09 -33.78
N LEU A 21 -5.16 15.86 -32.70
CA LEU A 21 -5.88 17.10 -32.41
C LEU A 21 -5.03 18.36 -32.62
N SER A 22 -3.85 18.25 -33.25
CA SER A 22 -2.89 19.34 -33.39
C SER A 22 -3.41 20.58 -34.13
N SER A 23 -4.48 20.45 -34.93
CA SER A 23 -5.13 21.55 -35.62
C SER A 23 -6.08 22.38 -34.74
N ILE A 24 -6.37 21.91 -33.52
CA ILE A 24 -7.34 22.51 -32.59
C ILE A 24 -6.57 23.17 -31.46
N ARG A 25 -6.96 24.40 -31.11
CA ARG A 25 -6.43 25.07 -29.91
C ARG A 25 -7.35 24.80 -28.72
N PHE A 26 -6.80 24.19 -27.67
CA PHE A 26 -7.50 23.98 -26.40
C PHE A 26 -7.21 25.11 -25.41
N MET A 27 -8.19 25.48 -24.60
CA MET A 27 -8.06 26.45 -23.51
C MET A 27 -9.07 26.15 -22.41
N THR A 28 -8.87 26.71 -21.22
CA THR A 28 -9.88 26.64 -20.15
C THR A 28 -10.93 27.73 -20.35
N GLU A 29 -12.17 27.49 -19.92
CA GLU A 29 -13.24 28.51 -19.90
C GLU A 29 -12.96 29.58 -18.82
N PHE A 30 -12.25 29.19 -17.75
CA PHE A 30 -11.82 30.07 -16.68
C PHE A 30 -10.31 29.94 -16.40
N PRO A 31 -9.57 31.05 -16.19
CA PRO A 31 -9.99 32.44 -16.41
C PRO A 31 -10.25 32.75 -17.90
N PRO A 32 -11.14 33.70 -18.24
CA PRO A 32 -11.52 33.94 -19.62
C PRO A 32 -10.37 34.54 -20.45
N GLU A 33 -9.98 33.85 -21.51
CA GLU A 33 -9.02 34.35 -22.50
C GLU A 33 -9.70 35.03 -23.70
N LYS A 34 -9.06 36.08 -24.23
CA LYS A 34 -9.54 36.76 -25.44
C LYS A 34 -9.29 35.89 -26.67
N LYS A 35 -10.36 35.61 -27.42
CA LYS A 35 -10.31 34.95 -28.73
C LYS A 35 -9.97 35.97 -29.81
N ALA A 36 -9.26 35.51 -30.85
CA ALA A 36 -8.97 36.35 -32.01
C ALA A 36 -10.26 36.65 -32.79
N ILE A 37 -10.38 37.87 -33.32
CA ILE A 37 -11.50 38.30 -34.15
C ILE A 37 -10.92 38.81 -35.48
N PRO A 38 -11.26 38.20 -36.63
CA PRO A 38 -12.02 36.96 -36.79
C PRO A 38 -11.23 35.74 -36.27
N LEU A 39 -11.94 34.66 -35.95
CA LEU A 39 -11.34 33.41 -35.49
C LEU A 39 -10.46 32.80 -36.59
N LYS A 40 -9.23 32.40 -36.24
CA LYS A 40 -8.25 31.87 -37.21
C LYS A 40 -8.19 30.35 -37.31
N SER A 41 -8.65 29.66 -36.27
CA SER A 41 -8.56 28.20 -36.13
C SER A 41 -9.66 27.72 -35.19
N ALA A 42 -9.97 26.43 -35.23
CA ALA A 42 -10.85 25.79 -34.26
C ALA A 42 -10.32 25.99 -32.83
N ILE A 43 -11.22 26.36 -31.90
CA ILE A 43 -10.93 26.50 -30.48
C ILE A 43 -11.92 25.67 -29.68
N VAL A 44 -11.43 24.91 -28.70
CA VAL A 44 -12.27 24.21 -27.72
C VAL A 44 -11.95 24.76 -26.34
N ALA A 45 -12.94 25.36 -25.69
CA ALA A 45 -12.82 25.82 -24.32
C ALA A 45 -13.43 24.76 -23.37
N VAL A 46 -12.65 24.31 -22.39
CA VAL A 46 -13.05 23.28 -21.41
C VAL A 46 -13.38 23.93 -20.07
N GLY A 47 -14.53 23.59 -19.51
CA GLY A 47 -15.00 24.10 -18.22
C GLY A 47 -15.76 23.06 -17.41
N ILE A 48 -16.13 23.40 -16.18
CA ILE A 48 -17.01 22.59 -15.33
C ILE A 48 -18.37 23.27 -15.31
N GLU A 49 -19.42 22.53 -15.68
CA GLU A 49 -20.80 22.99 -15.62
C GLU A 49 -21.44 22.62 -14.28
N GLU A 50 -21.27 21.37 -13.86
CA GLU A 50 -21.88 20.84 -12.64
C GLU A 50 -20.98 19.78 -12.00
N VAL A 51 -21.04 19.69 -10.68
CA VAL A 51 -20.40 18.65 -9.88
C VAL A 51 -21.41 18.16 -8.84
N SER A 52 -21.75 16.89 -8.88
CA SER A 52 -22.46 16.18 -7.82
C SER A 52 -21.50 15.21 -7.13
N ILE A 53 -21.64 15.07 -5.81
CA ILE A 53 -20.89 14.11 -5.02
C ILE A 53 -21.90 13.41 -4.12
N GLU A 54 -22.04 12.10 -4.32
CA GLU A 54 -22.95 11.23 -3.57
C GLU A 54 -22.15 10.13 -2.87
N ASP A 55 -22.75 9.52 -1.85
CA ASP A 55 -22.14 8.37 -1.18
C ASP A 55 -22.19 7.16 -2.11
N SER A 56 -21.09 6.40 -2.17
CA SER A 56 -20.98 5.22 -3.02
C SER A 56 -21.63 4.02 -2.33
N PHE A 57 -22.23 3.12 -3.10
CA PHE A 57 -22.81 1.87 -2.62
C PHE A 57 -22.24 0.71 -3.43
N SER A 58 -21.91 -0.40 -2.77
CA SER A 58 -21.44 -1.62 -3.44
C SER A 58 -22.36 -2.80 -3.14
N ASP A 59 -22.49 -3.71 -4.11
CA ASP A 59 -23.24 -4.96 -3.95
C ASP A 59 -22.39 -5.94 -3.11
N ASP A 60 -22.96 -6.46 -2.03
CA ASP A 60 -22.31 -7.45 -1.16
C ASP A 60 -22.29 -8.86 -1.75
N GLY A 61 -22.81 -9.05 -2.97
CA GLY A 61 -22.95 -10.33 -3.65
C GLY A 61 -24.22 -11.10 -3.25
N ASN A 62 -25.05 -10.54 -2.37
CA ASN A 62 -26.37 -11.05 -2.01
C ASN A 62 -27.51 -10.16 -2.56
N GLY A 63 -27.19 -9.18 -3.42
CA GLY A 63 -28.16 -8.25 -3.99
C GLY A 63 -28.61 -7.16 -3.00
N VAL A 64 -27.85 -6.95 -1.92
CA VAL A 64 -28.06 -5.84 -0.98
C VAL A 64 -26.96 -4.81 -1.23
N LEU A 65 -27.38 -3.59 -1.56
CA LEU A 65 -26.46 -2.46 -1.64
C LEU A 65 -26.05 -2.08 -0.22
N VAL A 66 -24.76 -2.21 0.07
CA VAL A 66 -24.17 -1.76 1.33
C VAL A 66 -23.49 -0.42 1.07
N GLU A 67 -23.73 0.55 1.96
CA GLU A 67 -23.06 1.84 1.92
C GLU A 67 -21.55 1.62 1.98
N ASN A 68 -20.84 2.11 0.95
CA ASN A 68 -19.41 2.11 0.95
C ASN A 68 -18.96 3.32 1.75
N GLU A 69 -18.88 3.16 3.09
CA GLU A 69 -18.55 4.21 4.07
C GLU A 69 -17.28 5.02 3.71
N TYR A 70 -16.44 4.48 2.83
CA TYR A 70 -15.15 5.05 2.45
C TYR A 70 -15.10 5.60 1.03
N CYS A 71 -16.08 5.34 0.16
CA CYS A 71 -16.07 5.83 -1.22
C CYS A 71 -17.21 6.80 -1.48
N ARG A 72 -16.94 7.81 -2.31
CA ARG A 72 -17.96 8.69 -2.85
C ARG A 72 -17.95 8.62 -4.36
N LEU A 73 -19.12 8.63 -4.97
CA LEU A 73 -19.23 8.77 -6.41
C LEU A 73 -19.30 10.26 -6.72
N ALA A 74 -18.40 10.75 -7.57
CA ALA A 74 -18.53 12.09 -8.12
C ALA A 74 -18.87 12.03 -9.59
N GLU A 75 -19.97 12.68 -9.93
CA GLU A 75 -20.34 12.91 -11.32
C GLU A 75 -20.06 14.37 -11.66
N MET A 76 -19.25 14.57 -12.68
CA MET A 76 -18.83 15.88 -13.13
C MET A 76 -19.31 16.09 -14.54
N LYS A 77 -20.13 17.11 -14.73
CA LYS A 77 -20.53 17.55 -16.06
C LYS A 77 -19.52 18.57 -16.56
N ILE A 78 -18.68 18.13 -17.49
CA ILE A 78 -17.64 18.94 -18.11
C ILE A 78 -18.22 19.56 -19.38
N LYS A 79 -18.06 20.87 -19.52
CA LYS A 79 -18.52 21.64 -20.67
C LYS A 79 -17.39 21.82 -21.67
N LEU A 80 -17.71 21.65 -22.94
CA LEU A 80 -16.84 21.84 -24.09
C LEU A 80 -17.48 22.87 -25.03
N ALA A 81 -16.98 24.10 -25.02
CA ALA A 81 -17.45 25.15 -25.91
C ALA A 81 -16.58 25.21 -27.18
N ILE A 82 -17.10 24.66 -28.27
CA ILE A 82 -16.39 24.49 -29.54
C ILE A 82 -16.69 25.70 -30.43
N HIS A 83 -15.65 26.40 -30.88
CA HIS A 83 -15.71 27.58 -31.73
C HIS A 83 -14.98 27.31 -33.03
N ILE A 84 -15.68 27.43 -34.15
CA ILE A 84 -15.17 27.16 -35.49
C ILE A 84 -15.31 28.43 -36.34
N PRO A 85 -14.29 28.81 -37.15
CA PRO A 85 -14.42 29.95 -38.07
C PRO A 85 -15.57 29.75 -39.07
N PHE A 86 -16.33 30.81 -39.40
CA PHE A 86 -17.42 30.70 -40.38
C PHE A 86 -17.00 30.11 -41.73
N SER A 87 -15.74 30.31 -42.13
CA SER A 87 -15.19 29.77 -43.38
C SER A 87 -15.16 28.24 -43.45
N GLU A 88 -15.17 27.55 -42.31
CA GLU A 88 -15.10 26.07 -42.26
C GLU A 88 -16.49 25.40 -42.18
N GLY A 89 -17.54 26.18 -41.90
CA GLY A 89 -18.92 25.71 -41.87
C GLY A 89 -19.31 24.90 -40.63
N GLY A 90 -20.62 24.68 -40.45
CA GLY A 90 -21.17 24.09 -39.23
C GLY A 90 -20.92 22.60 -39.06
N ALA A 91 -20.74 21.85 -40.16
CA ALA A 91 -20.41 20.43 -40.09
C ALA A 91 -19.12 20.17 -39.29
N LYS A 92 -18.14 21.08 -39.44
CA LYS A 92 -16.86 21.01 -38.74
C LYS A 92 -17.00 21.10 -37.22
N CYS A 93 -18.06 21.72 -36.70
CA CYS A 93 -18.35 21.72 -35.26
C CYS A 93 -18.59 20.29 -34.74
N HIS A 94 -19.35 19.48 -35.49
CA HIS A 94 -19.61 18.09 -35.13
C HIS A 94 -18.37 17.22 -35.31
N ASP A 95 -17.59 17.43 -36.38
CA ASP A 95 -16.33 16.70 -36.58
C ASP A 95 -15.36 16.92 -35.41
N VAL A 96 -15.20 18.18 -34.97
CA VAL A 96 -14.34 18.52 -33.82
C VAL A 96 -14.89 17.92 -32.53
N PHE A 97 -16.21 17.96 -32.31
CA PHE A 97 -16.84 17.31 -31.16
C PHE A 97 -16.55 15.80 -31.13
N SER A 98 -16.82 15.09 -32.22
CA SER A 98 -16.59 13.66 -32.33
C SER A 98 -15.13 13.29 -32.08
N ASN A 99 -14.19 13.98 -32.72
CA ASN A 99 -12.76 13.69 -32.54
C ASN A 99 -12.30 13.90 -31.09
N VAL A 100 -12.77 14.96 -30.42
CA VAL A 100 -12.42 15.23 -29.02
C VAL A 100 -13.00 14.17 -28.08
N ILE A 101 -14.28 13.81 -28.26
CA ILE A 101 -14.93 12.78 -27.44
C ILE A 101 -14.31 11.40 -27.70
N ASP A 102 -14.01 11.04 -28.95
CA ASP A 102 -13.35 9.78 -29.28
C ASP A 102 -11.97 9.70 -28.62
N CYS A 103 -11.17 10.78 -28.70
CA CYS A 103 -9.88 10.83 -28.00
C CYS A 103 -10.04 10.66 -26.49
N LEU A 104 -10.97 11.39 -25.87
CA LEU A 104 -11.17 11.29 -24.42
C LEU A 104 -11.72 9.91 -24.01
N THR A 105 -12.58 9.30 -24.81
CA THR A 105 -13.20 8.00 -24.51
C THR A 105 -12.21 6.85 -24.68
N PHE A 106 -11.38 6.87 -25.73
CA PHE A 106 -10.55 5.72 -26.10
C PHE A 106 -9.07 5.85 -25.71
N ALA A 107 -8.56 7.08 -25.53
CA ALA A 107 -7.15 7.30 -25.24
C ALA A 107 -6.90 7.89 -23.84
N SER A 108 -7.93 8.30 -23.11
CA SER A 108 -7.81 8.79 -21.73
C SER A 108 -8.34 7.78 -20.70
N ASP A 109 -7.98 7.97 -19.44
CA ASP A 109 -8.49 7.17 -18.32
C ASP A 109 -9.80 7.74 -17.72
N LEU A 110 -10.42 8.74 -18.38
CA LEU A 110 -11.67 9.31 -17.89
C LEU A 110 -12.82 8.33 -18.13
N GLU A 111 -13.59 8.05 -17.08
CA GLU A 111 -14.80 7.25 -17.20
C GLU A 111 -15.96 8.14 -17.67
N ILE A 112 -16.11 8.23 -18.99
CA ILE A 112 -17.18 9.00 -19.63
C ILE A 112 -18.44 8.14 -19.68
N VAL A 113 -19.45 8.54 -18.92
CA VAL A 113 -20.75 7.85 -18.84
C VAL A 113 -21.66 8.28 -19.98
N GLU A 114 -21.68 9.57 -20.27
CA GLU A 114 -22.53 10.16 -21.29
C GLU A 114 -21.86 11.38 -21.93
N SER A 115 -22.20 11.69 -23.18
CA SER A 115 -21.81 12.94 -23.82
C SER A 115 -22.91 13.45 -24.75
N GLY A 116 -22.95 14.76 -24.96
CA GLY A 116 -23.97 15.39 -25.79
C GLY A 116 -23.56 16.76 -26.32
N CYS A 117 -24.29 17.25 -27.31
CA CYS A 117 -24.08 18.59 -27.87
C CYS A 117 -25.41 19.30 -28.16
N SER A 118 -25.35 20.64 -28.18
CA SER A 118 -26.47 21.52 -28.47
C SER A 118 -26.61 21.79 -29.97
N ASN A 119 -27.54 22.67 -30.34
CA ASN A 119 -27.57 23.23 -31.69
C ASN A 119 -26.36 24.15 -31.93
N ILE A 120 -25.95 24.27 -33.19
CA ILE A 120 -24.93 25.22 -33.64
C ILE A 120 -25.53 26.63 -33.65
N MET A 121 -24.83 27.58 -33.06
CA MET A 121 -25.19 28.99 -33.02
C MET A 121 -24.15 29.84 -33.74
N ALA A 122 -24.58 30.92 -34.37
CA ALA A 122 -23.68 31.91 -34.95
C ALA A 122 -23.34 32.97 -33.88
N ASP A 123 -22.07 33.11 -33.55
CA ASP A 123 -21.55 34.20 -32.72
C ASP A 123 -20.95 35.29 -33.60
N ARG A 124 -21.62 36.45 -33.63
CA ARG A 124 -21.22 37.60 -34.45
C ARG A 124 -20.05 38.37 -33.84
N ASP A 125 -19.82 38.25 -32.54
CA ASP A 125 -18.76 38.99 -31.85
C ASP A 125 -17.40 38.35 -32.12
N THR A 126 -17.36 37.03 -32.31
CA THR A 126 -16.13 36.27 -32.61
C THR A 126 -16.00 35.81 -34.06
N ASP A 127 -17.00 36.10 -34.89
CA ASP A 127 -17.11 35.63 -36.28
C ASP A 127 -16.97 34.10 -36.38
N ALA A 128 -17.67 33.39 -35.50
CA ALA A 128 -17.54 31.95 -35.31
C ALA A 128 -18.90 31.23 -35.22
N LEU A 129 -18.88 29.96 -35.60
CA LEU A 129 -19.93 28.99 -35.29
C LEU A 129 -19.59 28.32 -33.97
N VAL A 130 -20.54 28.33 -33.04
CA VAL A 130 -20.39 27.83 -31.68
C VAL A 130 -21.29 26.62 -31.47
N LEU A 131 -20.70 25.52 -31.00
CA LEU A 131 -21.38 24.32 -30.55
C LEU A 131 -21.04 24.12 -29.07
N ASN A 132 -22.05 24.14 -28.20
CA ASN A 132 -21.85 23.77 -26.80
C ASN A 132 -22.04 22.27 -26.67
N ALA A 133 -21.01 21.60 -26.19
CA ALA A 133 -21.01 20.19 -25.89
C ALA A 133 -20.74 19.97 -24.40
N TRP A 134 -21.07 18.78 -23.92
CA TRP A 134 -20.82 18.36 -22.56
C TRP A 134 -20.50 16.86 -22.53
N MET A 135 -19.81 16.47 -21.46
CA MET A 135 -19.55 15.07 -21.12
C MET A 135 -19.75 14.89 -19.62
N LEU A 136 -20.40 13.80 -19.24
CA LEU A 136 -20.56 13.37 -17.87
C LEU A 136 -19.44 12.38 -17.55
N VAL A 137 -18.56 12.78 -16.65
CA VAL A 137 -17.48 11.94 -16.15
C VAL A 137 -17.86 11.45 -14.76
N SER A 138 -17.85 10.13 -14.60
CA SER A 138 -17.94 9.51 -13.28
C SER A 138 -16.55 9.25 -12.74
N SER A 139 -16.38 9.34 -11.43
CA SER A 139 -15.18 8.87 -10.76
C SER A 139 -15.53 8.40 -9.36
N ASP A 140 -15.13 7.18 -9.04
CA ASP A 140 -15.09 6.72 -7.66
C ASP A 140 -13.95 7.40 -6.90
N PHE A 141 -14.31 8.01 -5.79
CA PHE A 141 -13.38 8.60 -4.84
C PHE A 141 -13.18 7.65 -3.68
N CYS A 142 -12.41 6.60 -3.96
CA CYS A 142 -12.00 5.61 -2.98
C CYS A 142 -10.59 5.91 -2.42
N PRO A 143 -10.39 5.94 -1.09
CA PRO A 143 -9.12 6.31 -0.45
C PRO A 143 -7.97 5.31 -0.69
N ALA A 144 -8.25 4.13 -1.23
CA ALA A 144 -7.25 3.10 -1.51
C ALA A 144 -6.82 3.02 -2.99
N VAL A 145 -7.50 3.69 -3.92
CA VAL A 145 -7.29 3.51 -5.35
C VAL A 145 -7.29 4.86 -6.05
N SER A 146 -6.13 5.43 -6.33
CA SER A 146 -6.02 6.35 -7.48
C SER A 146 -5.98 5.47 -8.72
N SER A 147 -7.14 5.22 -9.34
CA SER A 147 -7.27 4.34 -10.51
C SER A 147 -6.64 4.92 -11.77
N SER A 148 -6.37 6.23 -11.82
CA SER A 148 -5.73 6.86 -12.98
C SER A 148 -4.26 7.19 -12.72
N MET A 149 -3.39 6.75 -13.62
CA MET A 149 -1.98 7.16 -13.67
C MET A 149 -1.82 8.64 -14.02
N ASN A 150 -2.82 9.20 -14.73
CA ASN A 150 -2.81 10.57 -15.22
C ASN A 150 -3.53 11.53 -14.27
N PHE A 151 -4.43 11.03 -13.42
CA PHE A 151 -5.32 11.82 -12.57
C PHE A 151 -5.32 11.31 -11.11
N GLN A 152 -4.39 11.80 -10.29
CA GLN A 152 -4.29 11.40 -8.86
C GLN A 152 -5.48 11.87 -8.01
N SER A 153 -5.86 11.07 -7.02
CA SER A 153 -6.83 11.40 -5.96
C SER A 153 -6.38 12.62 -5.13
N PHE A 154 -7.35 13.46 -4.76
CA PHE A 154 -7.18 14.85 -4.30
C PHE A 154 -7.25 15.00 -2.77
N MET A 155 -7.58 13.96 -2.01
CA MET A 155 -7.66 14.03 -0.55
C MET A 155 -6.37 13.54 0.11
N ASN A 156 -5.86 14.32 1.09
CA ASN A 156 -4.70 13.92 1.87
C ASN A 156 -5.01 12.65 2.70
N LYS A 157 -4.19 11.61 2.51
CA LYS A 157 -4.24 10.34 3.24
C LYS A 157 -4.21 10.50 4.77
N GLU A 158 -3.48 11.48 5.31
CA GLU A 158 -3.44 11.77 6.75
C GLU A 158 -4.75 12.37 7.28
N LEU A 159 -5.53 13.08 6.45
CA LEU A 159 -6.81 13.67 6.87
C LEU A 159 -7.92 12.60 6.94
N LEU A 160 -7.84 11.58 6.07
CA LEU A 160 -8.84 10.53 5.90
C LEU A 160 -8.60 9.32 6.79
N CYS A 161 -7.36 8.83 6.83
CA CYS A 161 -6.96 7.67 7.61
C CYS A 161 -6.20 8.08 8.87
N GLY A 162 -6.23 9.36 9.26
CA GLY A 162 -5.49 9.87 10.40
C GLY A 162 -5.75 9.08 11.68
N SER A 163 -7.00 8.68 11.93
CA SER A 163 -7.35 7.81 13.06
C SER A 163 -6.65 6.45 12.98
N HIS A 164 -6.68 5.77 11.84
CA HIS A 164 -5.98 4.49 11.64
C HIS A 164 -4.46 4.64 11.71
N ILE A 165 -3.90 5.62 11.00
CA ILE A 165 -2.45 5.91 10.94
C ILE A 165 -1.90 6.27 12.33
N THR A 166 -2.71 6.90 13.18
CA THR A 166 -2.34 7.26 14.55
C THR A 166 -2.79 6.23 15.58
N ASP A 167 -3.51 5.18 15.17
CA ASP A 167 -3.95 4.11 16.07
C ASP A 167 -2.81 3.11 16.30
N ASN A 168 -2.09 3.36 17.39
CA ASN A 168 -1.00 2.51 17.85
C ASN A 168 -1.45 1.14 18.38
N ASN A 169 -2.77 0.85 18.49
CA ASN A 169 -3.26 -0.45 18.94
C ASN A 169 -3.39 -1.46 17.78
N ILE A 170 -3.68 -0.99 16.57
CA ILE A 170 -3.84 -1.84 15.38
C ILE A 170 -2.55 -1.96 14.58
N HIS A 171 -1.64 -1.00 14.71
CA HIS A 171 -0.34 -1.02 14.07
C HIS A 171 0.71 -1.69 14.96
N VAL A 172 1.50 -2.59 14.35
CA VAL A 172 2.68 -3.14 14.98
C VAL A 172 3.62 -1.99 15.31
N THR A 173 3.88 -1.80 16.60
CA THR A 173 4.82 -0.78 17.08
C THR A 173 6.22 -1.06 16.57
N GLN A 174 7.09 -0.05 16.59
CA GLN A 174 8.48 -0.23 16.16
C GLN A 174 9.21 -1.30 17.02
N ASP A 175 8.88 -1.39 18.31
CA ASP A 175 9.46 -2.38 19.22
C ASP A 175 8.96 -3.79 18.92
N GLU A 176 7.66 -3.98 18.68
CA GLU A 176 7.09 -5.27 18.26
C GLU A 176 7.65 -5.72 16.91
N LYS A 177 7.82 -4.78 15.98
CA LYS A 177 8.42 -5.04 14.66
C LYS A 177 9.87 -5.48 14.78
N ALA A 178 10.63 -4.93 15.73
CA ALA A 178 12.00 -5.36 16.01
C ALA A 178 12.04 -6.81 16.53
N VAL A 179 11.09 -7.20 17.38
CA VAL A 179 10.95 -8.60 17.84
C VAL A 179 10.55 -9.52 16.69
N TRP A 180 9.65 -9.10 15.81
CA TRP A 180 9.20 -9.90 14.67
C TRP A 180 10.29 -10.14 13.64
N ASN A 181 11.14 -9.15 13.37
CA ASN A 181 12.23 -9.27 12.41
C ASN A 181 13.42 -10.08 12.94
N GLU A 182 13.60 -10.12 14.27
CA GLU A 182 14.67 -10.88 14.93
C GLU A 182 14.12 -11.78 16.06
N PRO A 183 13.25 -12.75 15.75
CA PRO A 183 12.48 -13.50 16.75
C PRO A 183 13.34 -14.50 17.55
N LEU A 184 14.54 -14.80 17.06
CA LEU A 184 15.45 -15.75 17.66
C LEU A 184 16.89 -15.27 17.60
N LEU A 185 17.70 -15.77 18.54
CA LEU A 185 19.14 -15.62 18.55
C LEU A 185 19.76 -17.02 18.54
N VAL A 186 20.57 -17.31 17.53
CA VAL A 186 21.39 -18.51 17.46
C VAL A 186 22.80 -18.16 17.90
N GLY A 187 23.37 -18.95 18.80
CA GLY A 187 24.73 -18.75 19.27
C GLY A 187 25.40 -20.05 19.67
N SER A 188 26.60 -19.92 20.20
CA SER A 188 27.37 -21.05 20.71
C SER A 188 28.22 -20.66 21.91
N TYR A 189 28.55 -21.64 22.74
CA TYR A 189 29.50 -21.46 23.83
C TYR A 189 30.42 -22.67 23.96
N LEU A 190 31.57 -22.44 24.60
CA LEU A 190 32.51 -23.47 25.01
C LEU A 190 32.21 -23.90 26.43
N GLY A 191 32.10 -25.20 26.66
CA GLY A 191 31.93 -25.73 28.01
C GLY A 191 33.19 -25.48 28.85
N THR A 192 33.00 -25.02 30.07
CA THR A 192 34.07 -24.66 31.02
C THR A 192 34.45 -25.82 31.94
N GLY A 193 33.61 -26.85 32.03
CA GLY A 193 33.77 -27.96 32.98
C GLY A 193 33.20 -27.70 34.37
N THR A 194 32.75 -26.47 34.68
CA THR A 194 32.19 -26.14 35.98
C THR A 194 30.80 -26.75 36.17
N ALA A 195 30.39 -26.95 37.43
CA ALA A 195 29.08 -27.53 37.76
C ALA A 195 27.91 -26.68 37.23
N THR A 196 28.11 -25.38 37.07
CA THR A 196 27.14 -24.46 36.43
C THR A 196 27.82 -23.45 35.53
N GLN A 197 27.09 -22.97 34.52
CA GLN A 197 27.46 -21.84 33.67
C GLN A 197 26.21 -21.03 33.34
N SER A 198 26.32 -19.70 33.30
CA SER A 198 25.23 -18.83 32.84
C SER A 198 25.63 -18.17 31.53
N ILE A 199 24.69 -18.11 30.60
CA ILE A 199 24.83 -17.41 29.32
C ILE A 199 23.87 -16.22 29.34
N SER A 200 24.41 -15.02 29.15
CA SER A 200 23.62 -13.79 29.08
C SER A 200 23.16 -13.54 27.65
N LEU A 201 21.90 -13.16 27.49
CA LEU A 201 21.28 -12.73 26.25
C LEU A 201 20.90 -11.25 26.35
N PRO A 202 20.77 -10.53 25.22
CA PRO A 202 20.34 -9.13 25.21
C PRO A 202 18.83 -8.96 25.45
N PHE A 203 18.10 -10.04 25.77
CA PHE A 203 16.66 -10.07 26.06
C PHE A 203 16.34 -11.17 27.08
N GLU A 204 15.13 -11.13 27.65
CA GLU A 204 14.58 -12.20 28.49
C GLU A 204 14.01 -13.30 27.56
N PRO A 205 14.65 -14.49 27.44
CA PRO A 205 14.18 -15.52 26.53
C PRO A 205 12.87 -16.15 27.01
N LYS A 206 11.98 -16.52 26.07
CA LYS A 206 10.76 -17.29 26.37
C LYS A 206 10.96 -18.80 26.23
N ALA A 207 11.91 -19.19 25.39
CA ALA A 207 12.39 -20.56 25.30
C ALA A 207 13.86 -20.60 24.84
N VAL A 208 14.60 -21.63 25.25
CA VAL A 208 15.97 -21.89 24.83
C VAL A 208 16.16 -23.38 24.57
N ILE A 209 16.81 -23.73 23.47
CA ILE A 209 17.26 -25.08 23.15
C ILE A 209 18.79 -25.05 23.13
N VAL A 210 19.44 -26.00 23.80
CA VAL A 210 20.90 -26.16 23.88
C VAL A 210 21.27 -27.59 23.51
N PHE A 211 22.32 -27.78 22.73
CA PHE A 211 22.87 -29.11 22.43
C PHE A 211 24.37 -29.06 22.15
N ALA A 212 25.09 -30.12 22.52
CA ALA A 212 26.48 -30.30 22.11
C ALA A 212 26.56 -30.56 20.60
N GLN A 213 27.52 -29.92 19.96
CA GLN A 213 27.81 -30.16 18.55
C GLN A 213 28.55 -31.51 18.39
N GLU A 214 28.31 -32.17 17.26
CA GLU A 214 28.97 -33.44 16.88
C GLU A 214 28.81 -34.60 17.90
N THR A 215 27.82 -34.50 18.79
CA THR A 215 27.55 -35.50 19.84
C THR A 215 26.07 -35.84 19.88
N ALA A 216 25.73 -37.10 20.16
CA ALA A 216 24.34 -37.48 20.39
C ALA A 216 23.78 -36.78 21.63
N PHE A 217 22.48 -36.46 21.62
CA PHE A 217 21.84 -35.76 22.73
C PHE A 217 21.92 -36.54 24.04
N VAL A 218 21.94 -37.87 23.99
CA VAL A 218 22.12 -38.73 25.16
C VAL A 218 23.10 -39.85 24.82
N THR A 219 24.05 -40.12 25.72
CA THR A 219 25.02 -41.23 25.56
C THR A 219 25.20 -41.98 26.88
N PRO A 220 25.39 -43.30 26.89
CA PRO A 220 25.79 -44.01 28.09
C PRO A 220 27.16 -43.51 28.57
N THR A 221 27.36 -43.46 29.89
CA THR A 221 28.63 -43.02 30.50
C THR A 221 29.80 -43.94 30.13
N TYR A 222 29.55 -45.25 30.00
CA TYR A 222 30.44 -46.27 29.47
C TYR A 222 29.61 -47.47 28.98
N GLN A 223 30.22 -48.38 28.23
CA GLN A 223 29.52 -49.55 27.66
C GLN A 223 28.96 -50.45 28.77
N GLY A 224 27.64 -50.71 28.74
CA GLY A 224 26.95 -51.52 29.75
C GLY A 224 26.52 -50.77 31.01
N SER A 225 26.70 -49.44 31.07
CA SER A 225 26.25 -48.60 32.19
C SER A 225 24.74 -48.36 32.17
N SER A 226 24.12 -48.33 33.36
CA SER A 226 22.77 -47.79 33.55
C SER A 226 22.73 -46.26 33.67
N LEU A 227 23.90 -45.60 33.69
CA LEU A 227 24.03 -44.14 33.78
C LEU A 227 24.26 -43.53 32.40
N TYR A 228 23.57 -42.42 32.14
CA TYR A 228 23.61 -41.69 30.87
C TYR A 228 24.04 -40.23 31.08
N TYR A 229 24.75 -39.67 30.11
CA TYR A 229 24.94 -38.24 29.97
C TYR A 229 23.90 -37.66 29.02
N THR A 230 23.28 -36.54 29.38
CA THR A 230 22.55 -35.70 28.42
C THR A 230 23.38 -34.48 28.04
N TYR A 231 23.52 -34.27 26.73
CA TYR A 231 24.20 -33.15 26.09
C TYR A 231 23.23 -32.18 25.42
N ALA A 232 21.92 -32.36 25.62
CA ALA A 232 20.91 -31.43 25.15
C ALA A 232 19.94 -31.05 26.27
N GLY A 233 19.40 -29.85 26.17
CA GLY A 233 18.38 -29.34 27.07
C GLY A 233 17.48 -28.29 26.44
N VAL A 234 16.24 -28.23 26.90
CA VAL A 234 15.23 -27.24 26.51
C VAL A 234 14.66 -26.60 27.76
N ALA A 235 14.56 -25.28 27.80
CA ALA A 235 13.88 -24.55 28.85
C ALA A 235 12.87 -23.56 28.25
N GLY A 236 11.75 -23.37 28.93
CA GLY A 236 10.70 -22.39 28.65
C GLY A 236 10.24 -21.72 29.96
N ASN A 237 9.38 -20.71 29.86
CA ASN A 237 8.96 -19.88 31.01
C ASN A 237 8.36 -20.67 32.21
N ARG A 238 7.95 -21.93 32.02
CA ARG A 238 7.36 -22.78 33.08
C ARG A 238 7.79 -24.25 33.05
N TYR A 239 8.77 -24.60 32.23
CA TYR A 239 9.20 -25.98 32.06
C TYR A 239 10.67 -26.03 31.66
N GLY A 240 11.38 -27.07 32.07
CA GLY A 240 12.77 -27.28 31.70
C GLY A 240 13.08 -28.75 31.70
N SER A 241 13.82 -29.21 30.69
CA SER A 241 14.45 -30.51 30.73
C SER A 241 15.64 -30.48 31.69
N LEU A 242 16.13 -31.65 32.08
CA LEU A 242 17.27 -31.78 32.97
C LEU A 242 18.48 -30.98 32.47
N GLY A 243 19.06 -30.16 33.34
CA GLY A 243 20.33 -29.49 33.08
C GLY A 243 20.25 -28.05 32.58
N ILE A 244 19.06 -27.47 32.41
CA ILE A 244 18.90 -26.07 31.93
C ILE A 244 17.74 -25.36 32.64
N GLU A 245 17.90 -24.06 32.87
CA GLU A 245 16.88 -23.17 33.46
C GLU A 245 16.96 -21.77 32.82
N LEU A 246 15.83 -21.10 32.62
CA LEU A 246 15.82 -19.71 32.14
C LEU A 246 16.13 -18.72 33.27
N THR A 247 16.76 -17.61 32.93
CA THR A 247 16.95 -16.46 33.82
C THR A 247 16.30 -15.23 33.22
N SER A 248 16.20 -14.13 33.98
CA SER A 248 15.62 -12.86 33.51
C SER A 248 16.36 -12.22 32.33
N ASN A 249 17.57 -12.70 32.02
CA ASN A 249 18.43 -12.15 30.97
C ASN A 249 19.23 -13.24 30.23
N GLY A 250 18.71 -14.47 30.16
CA GLY A 250 19.42 -15.58 29.53
C GLY A 250 19.03 -16.94 30.08
N PHE A 251 20.02 -17.80 30.28
CA PHE A 251 19.80 -19.15 30.80
C PHE A 251 21.01 -19.67 31.57
N LYS A 252 20.74 -20.61 32.47
CA LYS A 252 21.72 -21.30 33.30
C LYS A 252 21.76 -22.77 32.94
N LEU A 253 22.98 -23.30 32.90
CA LEU A 253 23.30 -24.66 32.53
C LEU A 253 23.90 -25.36 33.72
N PHE A 254 23.59 -26.64 33.84
CA PHE A 254 24.05 -27.49 34.93
C PHE A 254 24.82 -28.69 34.38
N GLN A 255 25.80 -29.12 35.16
CA GLN A 255 26.61 -30.27 34.86
C GLN A 255 26.97 -31.05 36.11
N GLY A 256 27.00 -32.38 35.96
CA GLY A 256 27.59 -33.29 36.92
C GLY A 256 26.56 -33.98 37.80
N THR A 257 27.06 -34.91 38.61
CA THR A 257 26.25 -35.86 39.39
C THR A 257 25.35 -35.19 40.43
N SER A 258 25.69 -33.98 40.88
CA SER A 258 24.85 -33.21 41.82
C SER A 258 23.50 -32.79 41.24
N TYR A 259 23.35 -32.83 39.92
CA TYR A 259 22.12 -32.48 39.20
C TYR A 259 21.52 -33.69 38.47
N GLN A 260 21.90 -34.91 38.86
CA GLN A 260 21.39 -36.15 38.27
C GLN A 260 19.91 -36.37 38.61
N LEU A 261 19.15 -36.88 37.65
CA LEU A 261 17.78 -37.36 37.84
C LEU A 261 17.60 -38.68 37.08
N ASP A 262 17.00 -39.70 37.70
CA ASP A 262 16.65 -40.99 37.09
C ASP A 262 17.77 -41.62 36.22
N ASN A 263 18.99 -41.65 36.76
CA ASN A 263 20.21 -42.15 36.12
C ASN A 263 20.74 -41.34 34.92
N VAL A 264 20.19 -40.15 34.67
CA VAL A 264 20.69 -39.22 33.66
C VAL A 264 21.44 -38.07 34.35
N ILE A 265 22.67 -37.84 33.94
CA ILE A 265 23.54 -36.78 34.42
C ILE A 265 23.55 -35.66 33.36
N PRO A 266 23.15 -34.42 33.70
CA PRO A 266 23.28 -33.31 32.75
C PRO A 266 24.74 -33.00 32.52
N ASN A 267 25.08 -32.73 31.27
CA ASN A 267 26.44 -32.48 30.83
C ASN A 267 26.45 -31.32 29.82
N LEU A 268 25.74 -30.23 30.14
CA LEU A 268 25.60 -29.07 29.25
C LEU A 268 26.74 -28.06 29.39
N ASN A 269 27.82 -28.40 30.11
CA ASN A 269 28.94 -27.49 30.34
C ASN A 269 30.29 -28.23 30.33
N ARG A 270 30.44 -29.24 29.49
CA ARG A 270 31.60 -30.14 29.57
C ARG A 270 32.82 -29.46 28.97
N SER A 271 33.93 -29.47 29.70
CA SER A 271 35.19 -28.92 29.19
C SER A 271 35.59 -29.62 27.88
N GLY A 272 35.95 -28.84 26.86
CA GLY A 272 36.32 -29.33 25.54
C GLY A 272 35.16 -29.61 24.57
N PHE A 273 33.92 -29.36 24.98
CA PHE A 273 32.75 -29.48 24.10
C PHE A 273 32.26 -28.10 23.63
N HIS A 274 31.90 -28.03 22.35
CA HIS A 274 31.19 -26.89 21.76
C HIS A 274 29.69 -27.14 21.83
N TYR A 275 28.93 -26.16 22.31
CA TYR A 275 27.48 -26.23 22.38
C TYR A 275 26.87 -25.15 21.48
N GLY A 276 25.84 -25.52 20.73
CA GLY A 276 24.97 -24.58 20.03
C GLY A 276 23.73 -24.29 20.88
N PHE A 277 23.17 -23.09 20.73
CA PHE A 277 21.88 -22.77 21.32
C PHE A 277 21.01 -21.94 20.38
N ILE A 278 19.70 -22.09 20.54
CA ILE A 278 18.66 -21.30 19.88
C ILE A 278 17.79 -20.71 20.98
N ALA A 279 17.80 -19.40 21.12
CA ALA A 279 17.01 -18.66 22.09
C ALA A 279 15.89 -17.89 21.40
N PHE A 280 14.66 -18.06 21.86
CA PHE A 280 13.46 -17.40 21.37
C PHE A 280 13.16 -16.19 22.25
N ARG A 281 12.90 -15.04 21.62
CA ARG A 281 12.48 -13.81 22.30
C ARG A 281 11.08 -13.93 22.90
#